data_AF-A0A939XMC0-F1
#
_entry.id   AF-A0A939XMC0-F1
#
_cell.length_a   1.000
_cell.length_b   1.000
_cell.length_c   1.000
_cell.angle_alpha   90.00
_cell.angle_beta   90.00
_cell.angle_gamma   90.00
#
_symmetry.space_group_name_H-M   'P 1'
#
loop_
_entity.id
_entity.type
_entity.pdbx_description
1 polymer ?
#
loop_
_entity_poly.entity_id
_entity_poly.type
_entity_poly.pdbx_seq_one_letter_code
_entity_poly.pdbx_strand_id
1 'polypeptide(L)'
;MRYWATILVAVAVSGCSLLSSAPPQTVYRLPAATVAAHHGSKLNTSLCIMAPKASGALGRSRILVAPDDQQLSAYPDVRWNSFTP
;
A
#
# COMPACT_ATOMS: atom_id res chain seq x y z
N MET A 1 -7.63 -48.68 18.93
CA MET A 1 -6.33 -48.35 18.27
C MET A 1 -6.53 -47.79 16.86
N ARG A 2 -7.16 -48.51 15.91
CA ARG A 2 -7.32 -48.07 14.50
C ARG A 2 -8.07 -46.73 14.32
N TYR A 3 -9.16 -46.52 15.06
CA TYR A 3 -10.02 -45.33 14.93
C TYR A 3 -9.34 -44.01 15.38
N TRP A 4 -8.42 -44.11 16.34
CA TRP A 4 -7.67 -42.96 16.84
C TRP A 4 -6.65 -42.47 15.81
N ALA A 5 -6.00 -43.39 15.09
CA ALA A 5 -5.10 -43.04 14.00
C ALA A 5 -5.84 -42.33 12.85
N THR A 6 -7.05 -42.78 12.50
CA THR A 6 -7.85 -42.11 11.47
C THR A 6 -8.32 -40.71 11.88
N ILE A 7 -8.68 -40.51 13.14
CA ILE A 7 -9.08 -39.18 13.66
C ILE A 7 -7.89 -38.21 13.62
N LEU A 8 -6.70 -38.67 14.01
CA LEU A 8 -5.50 -37.84 14.06
C LEU A 8 -5.04 -37.38 12.66
N VAL A 9 -5.17 -38.25 11.66
CA VAL A 9 -4.91 -37.91 10.25
C VAL A 9 -5.94 -36.91 9.70
N ALA A 10 -7.22 -37.07 10.03
CA ALA A 10 -8.27 -36.15 9.58
C ALA A 10 -8.07 -34.72 10.12
N VAL A 11 -7.67 -34.60 11.40
CA VAL A 11 -7.38 -33.31 12.02
C VAL A 11 -6.15 -32.65 11.39
N ALA A 12 -5.09 -33.41 11.10
CA ALA A 12 -3.86 -32.89 10.51
C ALA A 12 -4.05 -32.30 9.10
N VAL A 13 -4.91 -32.91 8.26
CA VAL A 13 -5.16 -32.44 6.88
C VAL A 13 -6.10 -31.22 6.84
N SER A 14 -6.98 -31.05 7.83
CA SER A 14 -7.91 -29.92 7.89
C SER A 14 -7.26 -28.55 8.13
N GLY A 15 -6.07 -28.52 8.75
CA GLY A 15 -5.37 -27.26 9.06
C GLY A 15 -4.71 -26.59 7.84
N CYS A 16 -4.45 -27.33 6.76
CA CYS A 16 -3.72 -26.80 5.60
C CYS A 16 -4.59 -26.00 4.60
N SER A 17 -5.92 -26.02 4.74
CA SER A 17 -6.83 -25.19 3.91
C SER A 17 -7.06 -23.78 4.47
N LEU A 18 -6.53 -23.48 5.66
CA LEU A 18 -6.63 -22.16 6.29
C LEU A 18 -5.61 -21.15 5.76
N LEU A 19 -4.67 -21.60 4.92
CA LEU A 19 -3.83 -20.72 4.11
C LEU A 19 -4.66 -20.18 2.93
N SER A 20 -5.82 -19.60 3.24
CA SER A 20 -6.68 -18.93 2.28
C SER A 20 -5.85 -17.89 1.54
N SER A 21 -5.89 -17.97 0.21
CA SER A 21 -5.33 -16.97 -0.69
C SER A 21 -5.81 -15.59 -0.25
N ALA A 22 -4.89 -14.72 0.17
CA ALA A 22 -5.24 -13.33 0.36
C ALA A 22 -5.76 -12.76 -0.97
N PRO A 23 -6.77 -11.88 -0.94
CA PRO A 23 -7.20 -11.20 -2.16
C PRO A 23 -6.01 -10.49 -2.82
N PRO A 24 -5.91 -10.54 -4.17
CA PRO A 24 -4.81 -9.92 -4.89
C PRO A 24 -4.83 -8.40 -4.66
N GLN A 25 -3.72 -7.86 -4.15
CA GLN A 25 -3.61 -6.42 -3.92
C GLN A 25 -3.13 -5.71 -5.19
N THR A 26 -3.82 -4.62 -5.57
CA THR A 26 -3.42 -3.77 -6.69
C THR A 26 -2.45 -2.69 -6.22
N VAL A 27 -1.33 -2.52 -6.92
CA VAL A 27 -0.29 -1.55 -6.58
C VAL A 27 -0.30 -0.42 -7.60
N TYR A 28 -0.54 0.80 -7.13
CA TYR A 28 -0.49 2.02 -7.95
C TYR A 28 0.85 2.74 -7.77
N ARG A 29 1.36 3.32 -8.85
CA ARG A 29 2.55 4.18 -8.85
C ARG A 29 2.12 5.59 -9.20
N LEU A 30 2.66 6.59 -8.48
CA LEU A 30 2.45 7.98 -8.86
C LEU A 30 3.02 8.24 -10.26
N PRO A 31 2.29 8.97 -11.12
CA PRO A 31 2.82 9.37 -12.41
C PRO A 31 4.04 10.28 -12.20
N ALA A 32 5.02 10.17 -13.10
CA ALA A 32 6.15 11.08 -13.09
C ALA A 32 5.65 12.51 -13.37
N ALA A 33 6.06 13.47 -12.53
CA ALA A 33 5.78 14.87 -12.79
C ALA A 33 6.52 15.30 -14.07
N THR A 34 5.79 15.87 -15.01
CA THR A 34 6.36 16.51 -16.20
C THR A 34 6.42 18.01 -15.97
N VAL A 35 7.60 18.59 -16.14
CA VAL A 35 7.81 20.03 -16.09
C VAL A 35 8.04 20.52 -17.51
N ALA A 36 7.21 21.46 -17.96
CA ALA A 36 7.40 22.07 -19.27
C ALA A 36 8.74 22.81 -19.32
N ALA A 37 9.45 22.71 -20.44
CA ALA A 37 10.68 23.47 -20.63
C ALA A 37 10.35 24.97 -20.63
N HIS A 38 11.06 25.73 -19.81
CA HIS A 38 10.94 27.18 -19.79
C HIS A 38 11.94 27.80 -20.79
N HIS A 39 11.46 28.63 -21.71
CA HIS A 39 12.26 29.25 -22.77
C HIS A 39 12.78 30.67 -22.45
N GLY A 40 12.64 31.13 -21.20
CA GLY A 40 13.17 32.43 -20.76
C GLY A 40 14.63 32.39 -20.31
N SER A 41 15.15 33.55 -19.90
CA SER A 41 16.51 33.69 -19.37
C SER A 41 16.76 32.76 -18.19
N LYS A 42 17.93 32.09 -18.17
CA LYS A 42 18.33 31.20 -17.07
C LYS A 42 18.59 32.03 -15.81
N LEU A 43 17.98 31.64 -14.70
CA LEU A 43 18.29 32.24 -13.40
C LEU A 43 19.63 31.72 -12.90
N ASN A 44 20.53 32.62 -12.47
CA ASN A 44 21.75 32.26 -11.75
C ASN A 44 21.43 32.01 -10.26
N THR A 45 20.62 30.99 -9.99
CA THR A 45 20.22 30.62 -8.63
C THR A 45 20.17 29.11 -8.48
N SER A 46 20.24 28.64 -7.24
CA SER A 46 20.10 27.22 -6.91
C SER A 46 18.76 26.98 -6.21
N LEU A 47 18.02 25.98 -6.69
CA LEU A 47 16.78 25.52 -6.06
C LEU A 47 17.05 24.17 -5.38
N CYS A 48 16.83 24.10 -4.08
CA CYS A 48 16.84 22.85 -3.33
C CYS A 48 15.41 22.38 -3.10
N ILE A 49 15.08 21.18 -3.56
CA ILE A 49 13.78 20.54 -3.31
C ILE A 49 13.93 19.65 -2.09
N MET A 50 13.27 20.00 -1.00
CA MET A 50 13.26 19.18 0.21
C MET A 50 12.24 18.05 0.09
N ALA A 51 12.52 16.93 0.75
CA ALA A 51 11.52 15.87 0.90
C ALA A 51 10.28 16.44 1.62
N PRO A 52 9.07 16.21 1.09
CA PRO A 52 7.84 16.58 1.80
C PRO A 52 7.75 15.82 3.13
N LYS A 53 6.88 16.31 4.02
CA LYS A 53 6.57 15.65 5.28
C LYS A 53 5.09 15.36 5.33
N ALA A 54 4.73 14.09 5.42
CA ALA A 54 3.36 13.66 5.63
C ALA A 54 3.09 13.27 7.10
N SER A 55 1.85 13.43 7.56
CA SER A 55 1.41 12.89 8.85
C SER A 55 1.44 11.35 8.81
N GLY A 56 1.54 10.69 9.97
CA GLY A 56 1.74 9.23 10.02
C GLY A 56 0.66 8.38 9.33
N ALA A 57 -0.55 8.92 9.15
CA ALA A 57 -1.59 8.27 8.35
C ALA A 57 -1.29 8.36 6.85
N LEU A 58 -0.87 9.54 6.36
CA LEU A 58 -0.61 9.85 4.95
C LEU A 58 0.78 9.40 4.48
N GLY A 59 1.79 9.31 5.35
CA GLY A 59 3.17 8.91 5.01
C GLY A 59 3.37 7.42 4.83
N ARG A 60 2.30 6.67 4.57
CA ARG A 60 2.31 5.21 4.42
C ARG A 60 1.88 4.82 3.02
N SER A 61 2.13 3.57 2.65
CA SER A 61 1.75 3.05 1.33
C SER A 61 0.25 2.76 1.17
N ARG A 62 -0.60 3.12 2.13
CA ARG A 62 -2.06 2.95 2.02
C ARG A 62 -2.69 4.16 1.37
N ILE A 63 -3.68 3.93 0.52
CA ILE A 63 -4.47 5.00 -0.10
C ILE A 63 -5.59 5.35 0.87
N LEU A 64 -5.55 6.58 1.41
CA LEU A 64 -6.57 7.09 2.31
C LEU A 64 -7.68 7.81 1.55
N VAL A 65 -8.90 7.70 2.05
CA VAL A 65 -10.10 8.40 1.60
C VAL A 65 -10.78 9.02 2.83
N ALA A 66 -11.33 10.22 2.66
CA ALA A 66 -12.16 10.88 3.66
C ALA A 66 -13.62 10.84 3.19
N PRO A 67 -14.42 9.84 3.59
CA PRO A 67 -15.82 9.73 3.17
C PRO A 67 -16.73 10.76 3.89
N ASP A 68 -16.30 11.24 5.05
CA ASP A 68 -16.95 12.29 5.83
C ASP A 68 -15.91 13.21 6.49
N ASP A 69 -16.36 14.26 7.17
CA ASP A 69 -15.50 15.32 7.73
C ASP A 69 -14.57 14.87 8.87
N GLN A 70 -14.86 13.74 9.53
CA GLN A 70 -14.09 13.26 10.69
C GLN A 70 -13.54 11.84 10.55
N GLN A 71 -13.78 11.18 9.42
CA GLN A 71 -13.32 9.82 9.15
C GLN A 71 -12.23 9.82 8.08
N LEU A 72 -11.11 9.18 8.40
CA LEU A 72 -10.12 8.75 7.43
C LEU A 72 -10.14 7.23 7.35
N SER A 73 -10.44 6.71 6.17
CA SER A 73 -10.46 5.27 5.88
C SER A 73 -9.36 4.93 4.88
N ALA A 74 -8.88 3.69 4.90
CA ALA A 74 -7.96 3.19 3.88
C ALA A 74 -8.70 2.20 2.98
N TYR A 75 -8.42 2.25 1.67
CA TYR A 75 -8.90 1.18 0.80
C TYR A 75 -8.19 -0.15 1.14
N PRO A 76 -8.91 -1.29 1.16
CA PRO A 76 -8.38 -2.57 1.65
C PRO A 76 -7.44 -3.27 0.66
N ASP A 77 -7.76 -3.23 -0.64
CA ASP A 77 -7.11 -4.07 -1.65
C ASP A 77 -6.22 -3.28 -2.61
N VAL A 78 -5.99 -1.99 -2.32
CA VAL A 78 -5.14 -1.11 -3.15
C VAL A 78 -4.13 -0.35 -2.30
N ARG A 79 -2.97 -0.08 -2.90
CA ARG A 79 -1.85 0.56 -2.20
C ARG A 79 -0.91 1.28 -3.15
N TRP A 80 -0.15 2.25 -2.63
CA TRP A 80 0.97 2.86 -3.32
C TRP A 80 2.16 1.89 -3.41
N ASN A 81 2.94 2.00 -4.49
CA ASN A 81 4.16 1.22 -4.72
C ASN A 81 5.31 1.62 -3.78
N SER A 82 5.27 2.83 -3.24
CA SER A 82 6.22 3.36 -2.27
C SER A 82 5.51 4.07 -1.14
N PHE A 83 6.23 4.34 -0.06
CA PHE A 83 5.78 5.36 0.89
C PHE A 83 5.73 6.71 0.17
N THR A 84 4.68 7.46 0.44
CA THR A 84 4.57 8.89 0.15
C THR A 84 5.50 9.62 1.12
N PRO A 85 6.52 10.37 0.65
CA PRO A 85 7.38 11.15 1.52
C PRO A 85 6.59 12.21 2.31
#